data_AF-A0A258C3Z8-F1
#
_entry.id   AF-A0A258C3Z8-F1
#
_cell.length_a   1.000
_cell.length_b   1.000
_cell.length_c   1.000
_cell.angle_alpha   90.00
_cell.angle_beta   90.00
_cell.angle_gamma   90.00
#
_symmetry.space_group_name_H-M   'P 1'
#
loop_
_entity.id
_entity.type
_entity.pdbx_description
1 polymer ?
#
loop_
_entity_poly.entity_id
_entity_poly.type
_entity_poly.pdbx_seq_one_letter_code
_entity_poly.pdbx_strand_id
1 'polypeptide(L)'
;QLLKNDNDPRRDQYLRRFADKEGVSFLQRFWRKYHRLTAEQRLEVFLNGLRQTPDRLSAGYRFIYPEVGEAEFIRFMQQRFADNPQTPAQWRQLYRKYAPSEFSLPDQAYLARSHPLELWLLGYLQQQPNPTLAEAINLTADVRQQAYQWLFRTQSRSARDNRIRTMLEIEAFWDIHQRWQRLGYPFEYLVPSLATALGSSGDRPAALAELMGIIQNGGRRLPMFRIEGLHFAADTPYEVQVARTELQQERVMLPEVAQVLRESLAGVVQQGTGRRLQANFSQPLAPDIALIGGKTGTGDNRISTVNSRGQTVTSRALNRTATFAFYLGDRHFGVISVYLPGNAAEDYFFTSALPLQVLNGMAPLLMPVLKPQAGCPL
;
A
#
# COMPACT_ATOMS: atom_id res chain seq x y z
N GLN A 1 -16.73 11.05 -20.55
CA GLN A 1 -16.39 11.83 -21.77
C GLN A 1 -14.90 11.71 -22.13
N LEU A 2 -13.98 11.76 -21.16
CA LEU A 2 -12.52 11.63 -21.36
C LEU A 2 -12.04 10.41 -22.16
N LEU A 3 -12.57 9.21 -21.91
CA LEU A 3 -12.19 8.00 -22.65
C LEU A 3 -12.84 7.90 -24.04
N LYS A 4 -13.89 8.70 -24.31
CA LYS A 4 -14.64 8.65 -25.57
C LYS A 4 -13.96 9.48 -26.66
N ASN A 5 -13.36 10.62 -26.31
CA ASN A 5 -12.65 11.53 -27.21
C ASN A 5 -11.13 11.37 -27.09
N ASP A 6 -10.46 10.84 -28.11
CA ASP A 6 -9.00 10.63 -28.06
C ASP A 6 -8.20 11.95 -28.13
N ASN A 7 -8.80 13.02 -28.64
CA ASN A 7 -8.20 14.35 -28.75
C ASN A 7 -8.45 15.23 -27.51
N ASP A 8 -9.01 14.67 -26.43
CA ASP A 8 -9.23 15.43 -25.20
C ASP A 8 -7.87 15.78 -24.56
N PRO A 9 -7.53 17.08 -24.39
CA PRO A 9 -6.20 17.49 -23.93
C PRO A 9 -5.87 17.01 -22.52
N ARG A 10 -6.88 16.67 -21.70
CA ARG A 10 -6.66 16.11 -20.36
C ARG A 10 -6.02 14.73 -20.41
N ARG A 11 -6.17 13.98 -21.51
CA ARG A 11 -5.55 12.65 -21.67
C ARG A 11 -4.03 12.74 -21.58
N ASP A 12 -3.43 13.75 -22.18
CA ASP A 12 -1.99 14.00 -22.12
C ASP A 12 -1.53 14.21 -20.67
N GLN A 13 -2.27 14.99 -19.88
CA GLN A 13 -1.97 15.21 -18.47
C GLN A 13 -2.02 13.90 -17.66
N TYR A 14 -3.03 13.05 -17.89
CA TYR A 14 -3.12 11.74 -17.23
C TYR A 14 -1.97 10.81 -17.62
N LEU A 15 -1.56 10.80 -18.88
CA LEU A 15 -0.45 9.98 -19.35
C LEU A 15 0.89 10.43 -18.78
N ARG A 16 1.13 11.74 -18.66
CA ARG A 16 2.32 12.30 -18.00
C ARG A 16 2.39 11.94 -16.52
N ARG A 17 1.26 12.09 -15.80
CA ARG A 17 1.16 11.67 -14.39
C ARG A 17 1.40 10.17 -14.22
N PHE A 18 0.87 9.36 -15.14
CA PHE A 18 1.12 7.92 -15.16
C PHE A 18 2.61 7.61 -15.35
N ALA A 19 3.25 8.21 -16.35
CA ALA A 19 4.68 8.03 -16.64
C ALA A 19 5.55 8.42 -15.43
N ASP A 20 5.22 9.52 -14.76
CA ASP A 20 5.91 9.92 -13.53
C ASP A 20 5.74 8.91 -12.40
N LYS A 21 4.49 8.53 -12.09
CA LYS A 21 4.21 7.61 -10.98
C LYS A 21 4.82 6.23 -11.21
N GLU A 22 4.68 5.67 -12.40
CA GLU A 22 5.26 4.38 -12.75
C GLU A 22 6.79 4.46 -12.79
N GLY A 23 7.35 5.53 -13.36
CA GLY A 23 8.80 5.75 -13.39
C GLY A 23 9.42 5.86 -12.00
N VAL A 24 8.79 6.58 -11.05
CA VAL A 24 9.25 6.63 -9.65
C VAL A 24 9.22 5.24 -9.01
N SER A 25 8.17 4.46 -9.28
CA SER A 25 8.06 3.09 -8.76
C SER A 25 9.16 2.17 -9.27
N PHE A 26 9.52 2.29 -10.55
CA PHE A 26 10.67 1.59 -11.13
C PHE A 26 12.00 2.04 -10.51
N LEU A 27 12.23 3.35 -10.38
CA LEU A 27 13.44 3.89 -9.74
C LEU A 27 13.60 3.40 -8.31
N GLN A 28 12.54 3.40 -7.50
CA GLN A 28 12.60 2.87 -6.13
C GLN A 28 12.94 1.38 -6.08
N ARG A 29 12.51 0.60 -7.09
CA ARG A 29 12.87 -0.82 -7.22
C ARG A 29 14.33 -1.00 -7.58
N PHE A 30 14.81 -0.27 -8.59
CA PHE A 30 16.22 -0.33 -9.00
C PHE A 30 17.15 0.24 -7.92
N TRP A 31 16.73 1.28 -7.21
CA TRP A 31 17.45 1.81 -6.05
C TRP A 31 17.71 0.74 -5.01
N ARG A 32 16.66 0.03 -4.56
CA ARG A 32 16.78 -1.09 -3.62
C ARG A 32 17.71 -2.18 -4.14
N LYS A 33 17.72 -2.43 -5.46
CA LYS A 33 18.60 -3.41 -6.13
C LYS A 33 20.08 -3.01 -6.12
N TYR A 34 20.42 -1.72 -6.25
CA TYR A 34 21.79 -1.28 -6.56
C TYR A 34 22.49 -0.40 -5.51
N HIS A 35 21.77 0.39 -4.70
CA HIS A 35 22.40 1.47 -3.91
C HIS A 35 23.46 1.00 -2.91
N ARG A 36 23.32 -0.22 -2.36
CA ARG A 36 24.27 -0.79 -1.36
C ARG A 36 25.45 -1.53 -1.98
N LEU A 37 25.46 -1.69 -3.30
CA LEU A 37 26.48 -2.45 -4.01
C LEU A 37 27.64 -1.54 -4.43
N THR A 38 28.84 -2.11 -4.56
CA THR A 38 30.00 -1.43 -5.18
C THR A 38 29.79 -1.26 -6.68
N ALA A 39 30.62 -0.44 -7.33
CA ALA A 39 30.56 -0.23 -8.78
C ALA A 39 30.64 -1.56 -9.57
N GLU A 40 31.58 -2.43 -9.20
CA GLU A 40 31.80 -3.74 -9.84
C GLU A 40 30.59 -4.67 -9.62
N GLN A 41 30.08 -4.70 -8.39
CA GLN A 41 28.91 -5.51 -8.05
C GLN A 41 27.65 -5.04 -8.79
N ARG A 42 27.45 -3.73 -8.95
CA ARG A 42 26.31 -3.18 -9.72
C ARG A 42 26.37 -3.62 -11.17
N LEU A 43 27.55 -3.56 -11.78
CA LEU A 43 27.76 -4.02 -13.15
C LEU A 43 27.45 -5.51 -13.26
N GLU A 44 28.00 -6.37 -12.41
CA GLU A 44 27.71 -7.81 -12.45
C GLU A 44 26.22 -8.14 -12.27
N VAL A 45 25.55 -7.47 -11.32
CA VAL A 45 24.10 -7.66 -11.10
C VAL A 45 23.28 -7.19 -12.30
N PHE A 46 23.67 -6.11 -12.96
CA PHE A 46 23.05 -5.66 -14.20
C PHE A 46 23.22 -6.69 -15.33
N LEU A 47 24.43 -7.23 -15.48
CA LEU A 47 24.78 -8.16 -16.54
C LEU A 47 24.19 -9.57 -16.36
N ASN A 48 24.05 -10.04 -15.13
CA ASN A 48 23.47 -11.36 -14.84
C ASN A 48 21.96 -11.41 -15.16
N GLY A 49 21.29 -10.27 -15.21
CA GLY A 49 19.88 -10.18 -15.58
C GLY A 49 19.61 -10.27 -17.07
N LEU A 50 20.65 -10.28 -17.93
CA LEU A 50 20.52 -10.08 -19.37
C LEU A 50 21.31 -11.13 -20.16
N ARG A 51 20.78 -11.53 -21.31
CA ARG A 51 21.58 -12.30 -22.29
C ARG A 51 22.65 -11.38 -22.87
N GLN A 52 23.90 -11.66 -22.52
CA GLN A 52 25.06 -10.86 -22.89
C GLN A 52 25.45 -11.11 -24.36
N THR A 53 25.57 -10.02 -25.12
CA THR A 53 26.18 -10.01 -26.46
C THR A 53 27.14 -8.81 -26.53
N PRO A 54 28.16 -8.83 -27.40
CA PRO A 54 29.08 -7.71 -27.60
C PRO A 54 28.38 -6.35 -27.70
N ASP A 55 27.38 -6.22 -28.58
CA ASP A 55 26.60 -4.99 -28.74
C ASP A 55 25.86 -4.55 -27.47
N ARG A 56 25.15 -5.47 -26.80
CA ARG A 56 24.34 -5.15 -25.61
C ARG A 56 25.22 -4.70 -24.45
N LEU A 57 26.32 -5.43 -24.24
CA LEU A 57 27.30 -5.12 -23.22
C LEU A 57 27.93 -3.75 -23.49
N SER A 58 28.32 -3.50 -24.74
CA SER A 58 28.91 -2.22 -25.14
C SER A 58 27.95 -1.05 -24.91
N ALA A 59 26.68 -1.19 -25.32
CA ALA A 59 25.67 -0.16 -25.15
C ALA A 59 25.47 0.22 -23.67
N GLY A 60 25.34 -0.77 -22.78
CA GLY A 60 25.15 -0.53 -21.35
C GLY A 60 26.43 -0.02 -20.67
N TYR A 61 27.56 -0.67 -20.91
CA TYR A 61 28.83 -0.35 -20.27
C TYR A 61 29.33 1.05 -20.63
N ARG A 62 29.21 1.46 -21.90
CA ARG A 62 29.60 2.81 -22.35
C ARG A 62 28.68 3.91 -21.81
N PHE A 63 27.45 3.59 -21.41
CA PHE A 63 26.59 4.54 -20.72
C PHE A 63 27.00 4.69 -19.25
N ILE A 64 27.23 3.56 -18.56
CA ILE A 64 27.54 3.56 -17.12
C ILE A 64 28.92 4.16 -16.85
N TYR A 65 29.89 3.90 -17.74
CA TYR A 65 31.26 4.38 -17.66
C TYR A 65 31.60 5.25 -18.89
N PRO A 66 31.08 6.49 -18.97
CA PRO A 66 31.29 7.33 -20.15
C PRO A 66 32.76 7.70 -20.38
N GLU A 67 33.52 7.85 -19.29
CA GLU A 67 34.94 8.23 -19.31
C GLU A 67 35.91 7.05 -19.56
N VAL A 68 35.41 5.83 -19.77
CA VAL A 68 36.28 4.67 -19.98
C VAL A 68 37.06 4.81 -21.29
N GLY A 69 38.39 4.64 -21.20
CA GLY A 69 39.28 4.69 -22.36
C GLY A 69 39.13 3.47 -23.27
N GLU A 70 39.46 3.62 -24.56
CA GLU A 70 39.36 2.54 -25.56
C GLU A 70 40.12 1.27 -25.13
N ALA A 71 41.35 1.42 -24.61
CA ALA A 71 42.17 0.28 -24.19
C ALA A 71 41.57 -0.49 -23.00
N GLU A 72 40.98 0.22 -22.04
CA GLU A 72 40.33 -0.38 -20.87
C GLU A 72 39.04 -1.09 -21.28
N PHE A 73 38.23 -0.45 -22.13
CA PHE A 73 37.05 -1.06 -22.72
C PHE A 73 37.39 -2.36 -23.46
N ILE A 74 38.37 -2.35 -24.37
CA ILE A 74 38.76 -3.54 -25.13
C ILE A 74 39.19 -4.68 -24.19
N ARG A 75 39.97 -4.38 -23.15
CA ARG A 75 40.40 -5.37 -22.16
C ARG A 75 39.22 -5.99 -21.43
N PHE A 76 38.26 -5.17 -21.00
CA PHE A 76 37.02 -5.64 -20.37
C PHE A 76 36.21 -6.54 -21.30
N MET A 77 36.00 -6.14 -22.56
CA MET A 77 35.27 -6.93 -23.54
C MET A 77 35.95 -8.28 -23.82
N GLN A 78 37.29 -8.29 -23.96
CA GLN A 78 38.06 -9.52 -24.20
C GLN A 78 37.98 -10.50 -23.04
N GLN A 79 38.06 -10.00 -21.80
CA GLN A 79 37.89 -10.85 -20.61
C GLN A 79 36.47 -11.44 -20.55
N ARG A 80 35.45 -10.66 -20.89
CA ARG A 80 34.05 -11.09 -20.80
C ARG A 80 33.64 -12.08 -21.91
N PHE A 81 34.24 -11.96 -23.10
CA PHE A 81 33.95 -12.81 -24.25
C PHE A 81 35.13 -13.72 -24.62
N ALA A 82 35.87 -14.22 -23.61
CA ALA A 82 37.02 -15.12 -23.83
C ALA A 82 36.64 -16.38 -24.63
N ASP A 83 35.44 -16.91 -24.42
CA ASP A 83 34.92 -18.09 -25.12
C ASP A 83 34.43 -17.81 -26.55
N ASN A 84 34.29 -16.53 -26.94
CA ASN A 84 33.88 -16.11 -28.28
C ASN A 84 34.61 -14.81 -28.67
N PRO A 85 35.93 -14.91 -28.97
CA PRO A 85 36.77 -13.74 -29.15
C PRO A 85 36.45 -13.00 -30.45
N GLN A 86 36.43 -11.66 -30.39
CA GLN A 86 36.45 -10.80 -31.57
C GLN A 86 37.84 -10.18 -31.77
N THR A 87 38.09 -9.73 -32.99
CA THR A 87 39.32 -9.02 -33.34
C THR A 87 39.39 -7.64 -32.64
N PRO A 88 40.59 -7.11 -32.36
CA PRO A 88 40.74 -5.76 -31.80
C PRO A 88 40.03 -4.67 -32.62
N ALA A 89 39.97 -4.82 -33.94
CA ALA A 89 39.26 -3.89 -34.82
C ALA A 89 37.74 -3.88 -34.57
N GLN A 90 37.13 -5.05 -34.33
CA GLN A 90 35.70 -5.17 -34.01
C GLN A 90 35.38 -4.55 -32.65
N TRP A 91 36.23 -4.75 -31.63
CA TRP A 91 36.04 -4.09 -30.33
C TRP A 91 36.14 -2.57 -30.43
N ARG A 92 37.10 -2.05 -31.22
CA ARG A 92 37.22 -0.62 -31.50
C ARG A 92 36.00 -0.07 -32.22
N GLN A 93 35.43 -0.83 -33.16
CA GLN A 93 34.18 -0.44 -33.82
C GLN A 93 33.03 -0.31 -32.82
N LEU A 94 32.89 -1.26 -31.88
CA LEU A 94 31.88 -1.20 -30.83
C LEU A 94 32.10 -0.02 -29.88
N TYR A 95 33.34 0.26 -29.50
CA TYR A 95 33.69 1.42 -28.66
C TYR A 95 33.22 2.74 -29.27
N ARG A 96 33.48 2.92 -30.57
CA ARG A 96 33.07 4.12 -31.33
C ARG A 96 31.56 4.17 -31.55
N LYS A 97 30.96 3.05 -31.94
CA LYS A 97 29.52 2.92 -32.21
C LYS A 97 28.68 3.33 -31.00
N TYR A 98 29.10 2.94 -29.79
CA TYR A 98 28.36 3.22 -28.55
C TYR A 98 29.01 4.35 -27.74
N ALA A 99 29.56 5.38 -28.37
CA ALA A 99 30.05 6.54 -27.63
C ALA A 99 28.89 7.27 -26.91
N PRO A 100 29.13 7.94 -25.76
CA PRO A 100 28.06 8.48 -24.90
C PRO A 100 27.06 9.43 -25.56
N SER A 101 27.42 10.09 -26.67
CA SER A 101 26.58 11.04 -27.40
C SER A 101 25.86 10.46 -28.62
N GLU A 102 26.12 9.19 -28.99
CA GLU A 102 25.60 8.60 -30.23
C GLU A 102 24.12 8.20 -30.14
N PHE A 103 23.65 7.86 -28.93
CA PHE A 103 22.30 7.39 -28.70
C PHE A 103 21.62 8.18 -27.59
N SER A 104 20.32 8.38 -27.73
CA SER A 104 19.50 8.80 -26.59
C SER A 104 19.47 7.70 -25.53
N LEU A 105 19.22 8.06 -24.27
CA LEU A 105 19.10 7.07 -23.19
C LEU A 105 18.04 5.98 -23.48
N PRO A 106 16.82 6.28 -23.96
CA PRO A 106 15.87 5.24 -24.35
C PRO A 106 16.40 4.27 -25.40
N ASP A 107 17.09 4.78 -26.43
CA ASP A 107 17.66 3.96 -27.48
C ASP A 107 18.81 3.09 -26.95
N GLN A 108 19.67 3.67 -26.12
CA GLN A 108 20.79 2.96 -25.51
C GLN A 108 20.30 1.86 -24.55
N ALA A 109 19.25 2.14 -23.77
CA ALA A 109 18.61 1.15 -22.92
C ALA A 109 17.95 0.02 -23.73
N TYR A 110 17.29 0.35 -24.84
CA TYR A 110 16.74 -0.63 -25.78
C TYR A 110 17.83 -1.53 -26.36
N LEU A 111 18.94 -0.95 -26.81
CA LEU A 111 20.12 -1.66 -27.33
C LEU A 111 20.74 -2.57 -26.26
N ALA A 112 20.85 -2.10 -25.03
CA ALA A 112 21.30 -2.87 -23.88
C ALA A 112 20.26 -3.91 -23.39
N ARG A 113 19.02 -3.89 -23.90
CA ARG A 113 17.88 -4.70 -23.42
C ARG A 113 17.54 -4.47 -21.95
N SER A 114 17.72 -3.23 -21.48
CA SER A 114 17.45 -2.81 -20.11
C SER A 114 16.34 -1.75 -20.04
N HIS A 115 15.86 -1.47 -18.84
CA HIS A 115 14.93 -0.36 -18.63
C HIS A 115 15.69 0.98 -18.64
N PRO A 116 15.21 2.05 -19.31
CA PRO A 116 15.91 3.35 -19.35
C PRO A 116 16.25 3.91 -17.96
N LEU A 117 15.31 3.86 -17.02
CA LEU A 117 15.54 4.30 -15.64
C LEU A 117 16.53 3.42 -14.85
N GLU A 118 16.68 2.13 -15.21
CA GLU A 118 17.68 1.27 -14.59
C GLU A 118 19.08 1.67 -15.07
N LEU A 119 19.23 1.85 -16.38
CA LEU A 119 20.49 2.25 -16.99
C LEU A 119 20.92 3.65 -16.54
N TRP A 120 19.98 4.61 -16.50
CA TRP A 120 20.23 5.96 -15.96
C TRP A 120 20.70 5.90 -14.51
N LEU A 121 20.01 5.11 -13.67
CA LEU A 121 20.35 5.01 -12.25
C LEU A 121 21.76 4.47 -12.04
N LEU A 122 22.18 3.49 -12.83
CA LEU A 122 23.53 2.94 -12.75
C LEU A 122 24.60 4.01 -13.07
N GLY A 123 24.36 4.84 -14.09
CA GLY A 123 25.23 5.99 -14.39
C GLY A 123 25.26 7.02 -13.25
N TYR A 124 24.09 7.39 -12.71
CA TYR A 124 24.00 8.30 -11.56
C TYR A 124 24.76 7.79 -10.34
N LEU A 125 24.59 6.51 -9.99
CA LEU A 125 25.26 5.87 -8.87
C LEU A 125 26.78 5.74 -9.07
N GLN A 126 27.26 5.77 -10.31
CA GLN A 126 28.70 5.72 -10.63
C GLN A 126 29.36 7.10 -10.49
N GLN A 127 28.64 8.16 -10.86
CA GLN A 127 29.18 9.52 -10.91
C GLN A 127 29.03 10.28 -9.58
N GLN A 128 28.06 9.89 -8.75
CA GLN A 128 27.74 10.64 -7.54
C GLN A 128 28.37 10.04 -6.28
N PRO A 129 29.17 10.81 -5.52
CA PRO A 129 29.83 10.31 -4.30
C PRO A 129 28.85 9.91 -3.18
N ASN A 130 27.77 10.68 -3.00
CA ASN A 130 26.77 10.47 -1.94
C ASN A 130 25.36 10.47 -2.53
N PRO A 131 25.00 9.44 -3.30
CA PRO A 131 23.76 9.42 -4.04
C PRO A 131 22.56 9.32 -3.08
N THR A 132 21.48 10.05 -3.36
CA THR A 132 20.22 9.93 -2.62
C THR A 132 19.06 9.57 -3.54
N LEU A 133 18.09 8.82 -3.01
CA LEU A 133 16.89 8.46 -3.79
C LEU A 133 16.07 9.70 -4.15
N ALA A 134 15.99 10.69 -3.26
CA ALA A 134 15.25 11.92 -3.51
C ALA A 134 15.85 12.70 -4.69
N GLU A 135 17.17 12.84 -4.74
CA GLU A 135 17.85 13.48 -5.85
C GLU A 135 17.69 12.68 -7.15
N ALA A 136 17.86 11.35 -7.11
CA ALA A 136 17.61 10.50 -8.28
C ALA A 136 16.18 10.66 -8.83
N ILE A 137 15.17 10.77 -7.96
CA ILE A 137 13.79 11.05 -8.37
C ILE A 137 13.67 12.45 -8.99
N ASN A 138 14.32 13.46 -8.44
CA ASN A 138 14.24 14.81 -9.00
C ASN A 138 14.92 14.91 -10.38
N LEU A 139 16.14 14.39 -10.50
CA LEU A 139 16.94 14.44 -11.74
C LEU A 139 16.34 13.63 -12.89
N THR A 140 15.51 12.64 -12.58
CA THR A 140 14.89 11.78 -13.60
C THR A 140 13.55 12.29 -14.11
N ALA A 141 13.09 13.50 -13.73
CA ALA A 141 11.78 14.01 -14.15
C ALA A 141 11.54 13.88 -15.66
N ASP A 142 12.45 14.42 -16.47
CA ASP A 142 12.36 14.34 -17.93
C ASP A 142 12.63 12.93 -18.46
N VAL A 143 13.56 12.21 -17.83
CA VAL A 143 13.90 10.83 -18.20
C VAL A 143 12.69 9.90 -18.04
N ARG A 144 11.89 10.07 -16.99
CA ARG A 144 10.65 9.32 -16.80
C ARG A 144 9.69 9.60 -17.93
N GLN A 145 9.48 10.85 -18.32
CA GLN A 145 8.62 11.19 -19.46
C GLN A 145 9.12 10.56 -20.77
N GLN A 146 10.44 10.60 -21.01
CA GLN A 146 11.07 10.04 -22.21
C GLN A 146 10.98 8.51 -22.27
N ALA A 147 11.14 7.81 -21.14
CA ALA A 147 11.00 6.35 -21.07
C ALA A 147 9.62 5.87 -21.53
N TYR A 148 8.61 6.73 -21.39
CA TYR A 148 7.23 6.50 -21.80
C TYR A 148 6.83 7.24 -23.08
N GLN A 149 7.77 7.80 -23.84
CA GLN A 149 7.46 8.55 -25.07
C GLN A 149 6.64 7.73 -26.07
N TRP A 150 6.80 6.40 -26.08
CA TRP A 150 6.00 5.48 -26.87
C TRP A 150 4.49 5.55 -26.56
N LEU A 151 4.07 5.90 -25.34
CA LEU A 151 2.66 6.08 -24.98
C LEU A 151 2.03 7.28 -25.70
N PHE A 152 2.82 8.30 -26.00
CA PHE A 152 2.37 9.50 -26.72
C PHE A 152 2.41 9.30 -28.25
N ARG A 153 3.25 8.38 -28.74
CA ARG A 153 3.42 8.08 -30.18
C ARG A 153 2.61 6.88 -30.67
N THR A 154 2.19 6.00 -29.79
CA THR A 154 1.47 4.77 -30.17
C THR A 154 0.16 5.11 -30.88
N GLN A 155 -0.26 4.29 -31.85
CA GLN A 155 -1.62 4.36 -32.41
C GLN A 155 -2.61 3.54 -31.56
N SER A 156 -2.12 2.77 -30.58
CA SER A 156 -2.95 1.94 -29.72
C SER A 156 -3.70 2.77 -28.68
N ARG A 157 -4.93 3.16 -29.04
CA ARG A 157 -5.88 3.80 -28.12
C ARG A 157 -6.10 2.98 -26.85
N SER A 158 -6.21 1.65 -26.97
CA SER A 158 -6.42 0.75 -25.84
C SER A 158 -5.27 0.83 -24.81
N ALA A 159 -4.02 0.91 -25.27
CA ALA A 159 -2.87 1.06 -24.39
C ALA A 159 -2.92 2.39 -23.59
N ARG A 160 -3.25 3.50 -24.24
CA ARG A 160 -3.45 4.81 -23.57
C ARG A 160 -4.63 4.78 -22.60
N ASP A 161 -5.78 4.28 -23.05
CA ASP A 161 -7.01 4.22 -22.27
C ASP A 161 -6.83 3.43 -20.98
N ASN A 162 -6.09 2.31 -21.03
CA ASN A 162 -5.80 1.52 -19.84
C ASN A 162 -4.97 2.30 -18.81
N ARG A 163 -3.98 3.11 -19.23
CA ARG A 163 -3.17 3.91 -18.30
C ARG A 163 -3.96 5.07 -17.71
N ILE A 164 -4.80 5.71 -18.53
CA ILE A 164 -5.72 6.75 -18.06
C ILE A 164 -6.71 6.16 -17.04
N ARG A 165 -7.26 4.96 -17.29
CA ARG A 165 -8.12 4.25 -16.33
C ARG A 165 -7.42 3.99 -15.00
N THR A 166 -6.18 3.50 -15.02
CA THR A 166 -5.39 3.31 -13.79
C THR A 166 -5.27 4.61 -12.99
N MET A 167 -5.02 5.74 -13.65
CA MET A 167 -4.93 7.03 -12.96
C MET A 167 -6.29 7.51 -12.42
N LEU A 168 -7.38 7.34 -13.18
CA LEU A 168 -8.73 7.64 -12.73
C LEU A 168 -9.13 6.78 -11.52
N GLU A 169 -8.75 5.49 -11.51
CA GLU A 169 -8.97 4.62 -10.37
C GLU A 169 -8.21 5.12 -9.14
N ILE A 170 -6.93 5.48 -9.30
CA ILE A 170 -6.14 6.07 -8.20
C ILE A 170 -6.83 7.33 -7.63
N GLU A 171 -7.31 8.23 -8.50
CA GLU A 171 -8.03 9.44 -8.08
C GLU A 171 -9.35 9.11 -7.37
N ALA A 172 -10.13 8.15 -7.87
CA ALA A 172 -11.36 7.72 -7.20
C ALA A 172 -11.08 7.14 -5.81
N PHE A 173 -10.01 6.35 -5.65
CA PHE A 173 -9.62 5.81 -4.36
C PHE A 173 -9.05 6.87 -3.41
N TRP A 174 -8.51 7.97 -3.93
CA TRP A 174 -8.14 9.13 -3.12
C TRP A 174 -9.36 9.78 -2.45
N ASP A 175 -10.44 9.98 -3.21
CA ASP A 175 -11.69 10.52 -2.65
C ASP A 175 -12.29 9.58 -1.60
N ILE A 176 -12.24 8.26 -1.83
CA ILE A 176 -12.68 7.26 -0.85
C ILE A 176 -11.80 7.32 0.40
N HIS A 177 -10.48 7.41 0.23
CA HIS A 177 -9.52 7.49 1.32
C HIS A 177 -9.77 8.71 2.21
N GLN A 178 -9.98 9.89 1.62
CA GLN A 178 -10.31 11.10 2.40
C GLN A 178 -11.58 10.94 3.23
N ARG A 179 -12.60 10.24 2.70
CA ARG A 179 -13.82 9.93 3.45
C ARG A 179 -13.54 8.97 4.61
N TRP A 180 -12.68 7.97 4.42
CA TRP A 180 -12.30 7.04 5.50
C TRP A 180 -11.46 7.74 6.58
N GLN A 181 -10.58 8.67 6.22
CA GLN A 181 -9.83 9.46 7.21
C GLN A 181 -10.74 10.24 8.15
N ARG A 182 -11.84 10.81 7.64
CA ARG A 182 -12.86 11.48 8.47
C ARG A 182 -13.53 10.52 9.49
N LEU A 183 -13.57 9.23 9.19
CA LEU A 183 -14.08 8.19 10.10
C LEU A 183 -13.03 7.67 11.10
N GLY A 184 -11.83 8.26 11.14
CA GLY A 184 -10.77 7.89 12.09
C GLY A 184 -9.74 6.89 11.55
N TYR A 185 -9.81 6.51 10.28
CA TYR A 185 -8.83 5.59 9.69
C TYR A 185 -7.46 6.27 9.51
N PRO A 186 -6.36 5.69 10.04
CA PRO A 186 -5.10 6.41 10.23
C PRO A 186 -4.07 6.19 9.11
N PHE A 187 -4.45 5.58 7.99
CA PHE A 187 -3.50 5.30 6.90
C PHE A 187 -3.31 6.51 5.97
N GLU A 188 -2.10 6.66 5.43
CA GLU A 188 -1.71 7.75 4.52
C GLU A 188 -2.12 7.51 3.08
N TYR A 189 -2.44 6.27 2.72
CA TYR A 189 -2.97 5.92 1.40
C TYR A 189 -3.89 4.70 1.49
N LEU A 190 -4.87 4.64 0.59
CA LEU A 190 -5.72 3.47 0.38
C LEU A 190 -5.25 2.71 -0.86
N VAL A 191 -5.16 1.38 -0.78
CA VAL A 191 -4.75 0.57 -1.94
C VAL A 191 -5.84 0.71 -3.02
N PRO A 192 -5.51 1.21 -4.24
CA PRO A 192 -6.50 1.41 -5.30
C PRO A 192 -6.82 0.07 -5.98
N SER A 193 -7.58 -0.75 -5.27
CA SER A 193 -7.95 -2.09 -5.69
C SER A 193 -9.33 -2.45 -5.14
N LEU A 194 -10.08 -3.25 -5.91
CA LEU A 194 -11.35 -3.83 -5.46
C LEU A 194 -11.18 -4.70 -4.20
N ALA A 195 -9.97 -5.22 -3.96
CA ALA A 195 -9.65 -5.96 -2.73
C ALA A 195 -9.87 -5.11 -1.46
N THR A 196 -9.88 -3.78 -1.56
CA THR A 196 -10.19 -2.88 -0.45
C THR A 196 -11.61 -3.09 0.08
N ALA A 197 -12.57 -3.48 -0.76
CA ALA A 197 -13.92 -3.84 -0.31
C ALA A 197 -13.95 -5.09 0.61
N LEU A 198 -12.87 -5.88 0.59
CA LEU A 198 -12.67 -7.05 1.45
C LEU A 198 -11.75 -6.76 2.65
N GLY A 199 -11.37 -5.50 2.88
CA GLY A 199 -10.51 -5.10 4.01
C GLY A 199 -9.00 -5.25 3.77
N SER A 200 -8.54 -5.32 2.50
CA SER A 200 -7.11 -5.47 2.20
C SER A 200 -6.24 -4.25 2.57
N SER A 201 -6.85 -3.10 2.82
CA SER A 201 -6.12 -1.85 3.16
C SER A 201 -5.66 -1.78 4.62
N GLY A 202 -5.95 -2.81 5.43
CA GLY A 202 -5.39 -2.99 6.76
C GLY A 202 -6.01 -2.08 7.81
N ASP A 203 -6.98 -2.60 8.55
CA ASP A 203 -7.66 -1.84 9.61
C ASP A 203 -6.95 -1.97 10.96
N ARG A 204 -6.86 -0.87 11.69
CA ARG A 204 -6.43 -0.90 13.10
C ARG A 204 -7.65 -1.18 13.97
N PRO A 205 -7.58 -2.09 14.96
CA PRO A 205 -8.71 -2.36 15.85
C PRO A 205 -9.31 -1.09 16.47
N ALA A 206 -8.47 -0.15 16.90
CA ALA A 206 -8.93 1.14 17.45
C ALA A 206 -9.83 1.92 16.48
N ALA A 207 -9.50 1.98 15.18
CA ALA A 207 -10.32 2.68 14.18
C ALA A 207 -11.67 1.98 13.96
N LEU A 208 -11.71 0.65 14.03
CA LEU A 208 -12.97 -0.10 13.95
C LEU A 208 -13.86 0.16 15.16
N ALA A 209 -13.29 0.22 16.36
CA ALA A 209 -14.04 0.59 17.56
C ALA A 209 -14.57 2.04 17.45
N GLU A 210 -13.74 2.97 16.99
CA GLU A 210 -14.14 4.36 16.75
C GLU A 210 -15.31 4.45 15.75
N LEU A 211 -15.25 3.67 14.66
CA LEU A 211 -16.35 3.60 13.69
C LEU A 211 -17.65 3.10 14.33
N MET A 212 -17.60 2.07 15.18
CA MET A 212 -18.79 1.61 15.91
C MET A 212 -19.34 2.70 16.83
N GLY A 213 -18.47 3.47 17.48
CA GLY A 213 -18.84 4.63 18.28
C GLY A 213 -19.51 5.74 17.45
N ILE A 214 -18.95 6.06 16.27
CA ILE A 214 -19.54 7.01 15.31
C ILE A 214 -20.94 6.57 14.90
N ILE A 215 -21.12 5.29 14.57
CA ILE A 215 -22.42 4.73 14.14
C ILE A 215 -23.43 4.83 15.29
N GLN A 216 -23.08 4.43 16.51
CA GLN A 216 -23.97 4.55 17.67
C GLN A 216 -24.31 6.01 18.00
N ASN A 217 -23.37 6.93 17.81
CA ASN A 217 -23.55 8.35 18.09
C ASN A 217 -24.18 9.12 16.90
N GLY A 218 -25.01 8.45 16.10
CA GLY A 218 -25.75 9.05 14.98
C GLY A 218 -24.85 9.73 13.94
N GLY A 219 -23.64 9.21 13.72
CA GLY A 219 -22.66 9.76 12.78
C GLY A 219 -21.81 10.90 13.33
N ARG A 220 -21.84 11.16 14.65
CA ARG A 220 -20.92 12.09 15.32
C ARG A 220 -19.66 11.36 15.77
N ARG A 221 -18.51 11.90 15.39
CA ARG A 221 -17.22 11.47 15.91
C ARG A 221 -16.91 12.17 17.22
N LEU A 222 -16.54 11.39 18.23
CA LEU A 222 -16.00 11.84 19.49
C LEU A 222 -14.56 11.33 19.61
N PRO A 223 -13.60 12.19 19.98
CA PRO A 223 -12.26 11.74 20.26
C PRO A 223 -12.24 10.67 21.37
N MET A 224 -11.52 9.57 21.14
CA MET A 224 -11.35 8.52 22.15
C MET A 224 -10.12 8.81 23.01
N PHE A 225 -10.33 9.07 24.30
CA PHE A 225 -9.26 9.30 25.26
C PHE A 225 -9.23 8.20 26.32
N ARG A 226 -8.03 7.84 26.77
CA ARG A 226 -7.84 6.91 27.91
C ARG A 226 -7.65 7.63 29.24
N ILE A 227 -7.30 8.93 29.17
CA ILE A 227 -6.97 9.77 30.31
C ILE A 227 -7.76 11.07 30.14
N GLU A 228 -8.63 11.35 31.11
CA GLU A 228 -9.51 12.52 31.14
C GLU A 228 -8.87 13.69 31.89
N GLY A 229 -8.03 13.39 32.88
CA GLY A 229 -7.25 14.37 33.61
C GLY A 229 -6.05 13.77 34.32
N LEU A 230 -5.16 14.64 34.76
CA LEU A 230 -3.97 14.34 35.53
C LEU A 230 -3.93 15.28 36.73
N HIS A 231 -3.68 14.74 37.92
CA HIS A 231 -3.57 15.48 39.16
C HIS A 231 -2.16 15.33 39.70
N PHE A 232 -1.43 16.43 39.78
CA PHE A 232 -0.03 16.48 40.19
C PHE A 232 0.11 17.16 41.55
N ALA A 233 1.04 16.66 42.35
CA ALA A 233 1.48 17.27 43.61
C ALA A 233 0.30 17.63 44.55
N ALA A 234 -0.65 16.71 44.66
CA ALA A 234 -1.81 16.83 45.54
C ALA A 234 -1.38 17.19 46.97
N ASP A 235 -2.13 18.08 47.62
CA ASP A 235 -1.89 18.56 48.99
C ASP A 235 -0.57 19.32 49.16
N THR A 236 -0.05 19.92 48.08
CA THR A 236 1.12 20.80 48.13
C THR A 236 0.80 22.16 47.52
N PRO A 237 1.58 23.22 47.84
CA PRO A 237 1.46 24.51 47.15
C PRO A 237 1.70 24.45 45.64
N TYR A 238 2.23 23.34 45.11
CA TYR A 238 2.48 23.10 43.69
C TYR A 238 1.40 22.24 43.04
N GLU A 239 0.24 22.06 43.68
CA GLU A 239 -0.85 21.25 43.16
C GLU A 239 -1.33 21.76 41.80
N VAL A 240 -1.38 20.87 40.82
CA VAL A 240 -1.83 21.17 39.46
C VAL A 240 -2.80 20.11 38.99
N GLN A 241 -3.97 20.53 38.54
CA GLN A 241 -4.95 19.68 37.88
C GLN A 241 -5.02 20.05 36.40
N VAL A 242 -4.79 19.06 35.54
CA VAL A 242 -4.92 19.19 34.09
C VAL A 242 -6.11 18.33 33.68
N ALA A 243 -7.18 18.96 33.19
CA ALA A 243 -8.35 18.27 32.67
C ALA A 243 -8.66 18.75 31.25
N ARG A 244 -9.36 17.91 30.48
CA ARG A 244 -9.85 18.29 29.15
C ARG A 244 -11.10 19.14 29.28
N THR A 245 -11.12 20.30 28.63
CA THR A 245 -12.18 21.30 28.83
C THR A 245 -13.34 21.18 27.84
N GLU A 246 -13.11 20.74 26.59
CA GLU A 246 -14.17 20.58 25.60
C GLU A 246 -13.93 19.38 24.67
N LEU A 247 -14.99 18.58 24.46
CA LEU A 247 -15.04 17.54 23.44
C LEU A 247 -15.80 18.09 22.22
N GLN A 248 -15.08 18.53 21.20
CA GLN A 248 -15.72 18.88 19.94
C GLN A 248 -16.27 17.63 19.26
N GLN A 249 -17.60 17.60 19.11
CA GLN A 249 -18.30 16.58 18.33
C GLN A 249 -18.33 17.01 16.87
N GLU A 250 -17.77 16.18 15.99
CA GLU A 250 -17.78 16.44 14.55
C GLU A 250 -18.79 15.53 13.84
N ARG A 251 -19.64 16.10 12.97
CA ARG A 251 -20.52 15.31 12.07
C ARG A 251 -19.68 14.73 10.93
N VAL A 252 -19.40 13.44 10.99
CA VAL A 252 -18.59 12.75 9.96
C VAL A 252 -19.42 11.83 9.05
N MET A 253 -20.66 11.54 9.46
CA MET A 253 -21.62 10.72 8.73
C MET A 253 -23.04 11.28 8.93
N LEU A 254 -23.86 11.25 7.88
CA LEU A 254 -25.26 11.67 7.98
C LEU A 254 -26.02 10.78 8.98
N PRO A 255 -26.92 11.34 9.81
CA PRO A 255 -27.66 10.57 10.82
C PRO A 255 -28.45 9.40 10.22
N GLU A 256 -29.06 9.60 9.05
CA GLU A 256 -29.85 8.58 8.35
C GLU A 256 -28.96 7.41 7.89
N VAL A 257 -27.75 7.72 7.43
CA VAL A 257 -26.76 6.70 7.05
C VAL A 257 -26.28 5.92 8.27
N ALA A 258 -26.03 6.61 9.39
CA ALA A 258 -25.65 5.96 10.64
C ALA A 258 -26.74 5.02 11.16
N GLN A 259 -28.00 5.45 11.09
CA GLN A 259 -29.15 4.63 11.49
C GLN A 259 -29.28 3.37 10.63
N VAL A 260 -29.22 3.50 9.30
CA VAL A 260 -29.29 2.35 8.38
C VAL A 260 -28.13 1.40 8.61
N LEU A 261 -26.91 1.90 8.86
CA LEU A 261 -25.76 1.08 9.19
C LEU A 261 -25.93 0.34 10.51
N ARG A 262 -26.43 1.02 11.55
CA ARG A 262 -26.73 0.41 12.85
C ARG A 262 -27.68 -0.77 12.67
N GLU A 263 -28.83 -0.56 12.03
CA GLU A 263 -29.81 -1.62 11.77
C GLU A 263 -29.24 -2.77 10.92
N SER A 264 -28.46 -2.44 9.89
CA SER A 264 -27.81 -3.44 9.04
C SER A 264 -26.82 -4.32 9.83
N LEU A 265 -26.06 -3.72 10.74
CA LEU A 265 -25.14 -4.43 11.64
C LEU A 265 -25.89 -5.29 12.67
N ALA A 266 -27.06 -4.87 13.11
CA ALA A 266 -27.94 -5.71 13.93
C ALA A 266 -28.39 -6.95 13.15
N GLY A 267 -28.77 -6.80 11.87
CA GLY A 267 -29.14 -7.91 11.00
C GLY A 267 -28.03 -8.98 10.88
N VAL A 268 -26.76 -8.57 10.83
CA VAL A 268 -25.61 -9.51 10.82
C VAL A 268 -25.55 -10.36 12.10
N VAL A 269 -25.90 -9.79 13.25
CA VAL A 269 -25.96 -10.51 14.51
C VAL A 269 -27.25 -11.31 14.64
N GLN A 270 -28.38 -10.84 14.14
CA GLN A 270 -29.67 -11.53 14.24
C GLN A 270 -29.75 -12.77 13.34
N GLN A 271 -29.27 -12.65 12.10
CA GLN A 271 -29.50 -13.66 11.05
C GLN A 271 -28.21 -14.08 10.34
N GLY A 272 -27.10 -13.38 10.56
CA GLY A 272 -25.86 -13.58 9.83
C GLY A 272 -24.76 -14.29 10.61
N THR A 273 -23.53 -13.92 10.27
CA THR A 273 -22.28 -14.48 10.81
C THR A 273 -22.06 -14.16 12.29
N GLY A 274 -22.79 -13.19 12.85
CA GLY A 274 -22.71 -12.77 14.26
C GLY A 274 -23.66 -13.53 15.20
N ARG A 275 -24.51 -14.43 14.70
CA ARG A 275 -25.62 -15.07 15.46
C ARG A 275 -25.26 -15.72 16.78
N ARG A 276 -24.01 -16.16 16.94
CA ARG A 276 -23.53 -16.77 18.20
C ARG A 276 -23.65 -15.82 19.39
N LEU A 277 -23.57 -14.50 19.17
CA LEU A 277 -23.64 -13.52 20.25
C LEU A 277 -24.99 -13.51 20.98
N GLN A 278 -26.07 -13.91 20.28
CA GLN A 278 -27.42 -13.93 20.84
C GLN A 278 -27.56 -14.89 22.03
N ALA A 279 -26.68 -15.91 22.12
CA ALA A 279 -26.76 -16.90 23.18
C ALA A 279 -26.66 -16.30 24.59
N ASN A 280 -25.92 -15.20 24.75
CA ASN A 280 -25.74 -14.56 26.05
C ASN A 280 -26.26 -13.11 26.07
N PHE A 281 -26.23 -12.38 24.95
CA PHE A 281 -26.55 -10.94 24.91
C PHE A 281 -27.93 -10.60 24.34
N SER A 282 -28.81 -11.59 24.20
CA SER A 282 -30.22 -11.38 23.83
C SER A 282 -31.18 -11.80 24.94
N GLN A 283 -32.45 -11.41 24.78
CA GLN A 283 -33.57 -11.89 25.59
C GLN A 283 -33.63 -13.43 25.62
N PRO A 284 -33.98 -14.06 26.76
CA PRO A 284 -34.36 -13.45 28.04
C PRO A 284 -33.17 -13.13 28.97
N LEU A 285 -31.93 -13.48 28.59
CA LEU A 285 -30.75 -13.34 29.43
C LEU A 285 -30.30 -11.89 29.61
N ALA A 286 -30.57 -11.05 28.61
CA ALA A 286 -30.18 -9.65 28.59
C ALA A 286 -31.35 -8.74 28.18
N PRO A 287 -32.39 -8.61 29.02
CA PRO A 287 -33.61 -7.90 28.62
C PRO A 287 -33.44 -6.41 28.41
N ASP A 288 -32.44 -5.83 29.07
CA ASP A 288 -32.17 -4.40 29.07
C ASP A 288 -31.25 -3.95 27.91
N ILE A 289 -30.78 -4.90 27.08
CA ILE A 289 -29.94 -4.58 25.91
C ILE A 289 -30.86 -4.36 24.71
N ALA A 290 -31.13 -3.09 24.38
CA ALA A 290 -32.10 -2.70 23.35
C ALA A 290 -31.77 -3.23 21.94
N LEU A 291 -30.49 -3.15 21.53
CA LEU A 291 -30.06 -3.63 20.22
C LEU A 291 -28.59 -4.05 20.27
N ILE A 292 -28.28 -5.23 19.72
CA ILE A 292 -26.91 -5.68 19.48
C ILE A 292 -26.63 -5.71 17.99
N GLY A 293 -25.43 -5.32 17.60
CA GLY A 293 -25.01 -5.36 16.21
C GLY A 293 -23.51 -5.38 16.07
N GLY A 294 -23.05 -5.80 14.90
CA GLY A 294 -21.62 -5.84 14.62
C GLY A 294 -21.29 -6.52 13.31
N LYS A 295 -20.03 -6.41 12.91
CA LYS A 295 -19.52 -7.02 11.70
C LYS A 295 -18.36 -7.95 12.01
N THR A 296 -18.45 -9.14 11.44
CA THR A 296 -17.37 -10.12 11.44
C THR A 296 -16.42 -9.90 10.26
N GLY A 297 -15.13 -10.14 10.49
CA GLY A 297 -14.10 -10.22 9.47
C GLY A 297 -13.20 -11.43 9.71
N THR A 298 -12.83 -12.13 8.64
CA THR A 298 -11.80 -13.18 8.65
C THR A 298 -10.84 -12.89 7.52
N GLY A 299 -9.54 -12.91 7.81
CA GLY A 299 -8.49 -12.65 6.84
C GLY A 299 -7.46 -13.77 6.87
N ASP A 300 -7.11 -14.26 5.68
CA ASP A 300 -6.01 -15.19 5.44
C ASP A 300 -5.04 -14.50 4.48
N ASN A 301 -4.03 -13.85 5.05
CA ASN A 301 -3.11 -13.03 4.29
C ASN A 301 -1.94 -13.89 3.83
N ARG A 302 -1.73 -13.98 2.52
CA ARG A 302 -0.72 -14.86 1.91
C ARG A 302 0.11 -14.11 0.86
N ILE A 303 1.39 -14.47 0.74
CA ILE A 303 2.21 -14.11 -0.43
C ILE A 303 2.11 -15.25 -1.43
N SER A 304 1.56 -14.96 -2.60
CA SER A 304 1.50 -15.90 -3.71
C SER A 304 2.43 -15.46 -4.84
N THR A 305 3.30 -16.36 -5.30
CA THR A 305 4.11 -16.16 -6.50
C THR A 305 3.37 -16.79 -7.68
N VAL A 306 3.07 -16.00 -8.70
CA VAL A 306 2.41 -16.49 -9.92
C VAL A 306 3.40 -16.54 -11.09
N ASN A 307 3.30 -17.56 -11.92
CA ASN A 307 4.08 -17.64 -13.16
C ASN A 307 3.48 -16.74 -14.26
N SER A 308 4.14 -16.66 -15.41
CA SER A 308 3.68 -15.89 -16.58
C SER A 308 2.34 -16.34 -17.16
N ARG A 309 1.84 -17.53 -16.80
CA ARG A 309 0.51 -18.06 -17.16
C ARG A 309 -0.56 -17.79 -16.09
N GLY A 310 -0.21 -17.06 -15.01
CA GLY A 310 -1.11 -16.74 -13.91
C GLY A 310 -1.33 -17.87 -12.91
N GLN A 311 -0.58 -18.98 -13.00
CA GLN A 311 -0.69 -20.09 -12.07
C GLN A 311 0.12 -19.80 -10.81
N THR A 312 -0.45 -20.05 -9.64
CA THR A 312 0.26 -19.93 -8.36
C THR A 312 1.31 -21.03 -8.24
N VAL A 313 2.58 -20.62 -8.17
CA VAL A 313 3.75 -21.49 -8.01
C VAL A 313 4.03 -21.76 -6.54
N THR A 314 3.95 -20.71 -5.72
CA THR A 314 4.12 -20.81 -4.26
C THR A 314 3.08 -19.94 -3.58
N SER A 315 2.60 -20.36 -2.41
CA SER A 315 1.73 -19.55 -1.56
C SER A 315 2.15 -19.73 -0.12
N ARG A 316 2.60 -18.66 0.54
CA ARG A 316 3.07 -18.68 1.93
C ARG A 316 2.15 -17.82 2.80
N ALA A 317 1.67 -18.38 3.90
CA ALA A 317 0.91 -17.63 4.90
C ALA A 317 1.78 -16.51 5.53
N LEU A 318 1.22 -15.31 5.63
CA LEU A 318 1.81 -14.19 6.36
C LEU A 318 1.22 -14.04 7.75
N ASN A 319 -0.10 -14.15 7.84
CA ASN A 319 -0.85 -14.10 9.09
C ASN A 319 -2.30 -14.52 8.85
N ARG A 320 -2.97 -14.86 9.95
CA ARG A 320 -4.42 -15.08 9.99
C ARG A 320 -5.04 -14.13 11.00
N THR A 321 -6.17 -13.53 10.62
CA THR A 321 -6.93 -12.60 11.45
C THR A 321 -8.38 -13.03 11.56
N ALA A 322 -8.97 -12.85 12.74
CA ALA A 322 -10.41 -12.88 12.94
C ALA A 322 -10.80 -11.70 13.80
N THR A 323 -11.72 -10.88 13.31
CA THR A 323 -12.14 -9.64 13.98
C THR A 323 -13.65 -9.59 14.10
N PHE A 324 -14.14 -9.07 15.21
CA PHE A 324 -15.54 -8.71 15.40
C PHE A 324 -15.58 -7.29 15.98
N ALA A 325 -16.09 -6.33 15.21
CA ALA A 325 -16.40 -4.98 15.66
C ALA A 325 -17.89 -4.90 15.95
N PHE A 326 -18.26 -4.32 17.09
CA PHE A 326 -19.62 -4.46 17.62
C PHE A 326 -20.05 -3.28 18.47
N TYR A 327 -21.36 -3.23 18.70
CA TYR A 327 -21.99 -2.49 19.78
C TYR A 327 -22.95 -3.38 20.57
N LEU A 328 -23.11 -3.08 21.86
CA LEU A 328 -24.01 -3.73 22.80
C LEU A 328 -24.89 -2.65 23.46
N GLY A 329 -26.15 -2.58 23.05
CA GLY A 329 -27.07 -1.54 23.51
C GLY A 329 -26.77 -0.19 22.88
N ASP A 330 -26.86 0.88 23.69
CA ASP A 330 -26.73 2.27 23.23
C ASP A 330 -25.38 2.93 23.61
N ARG A 331 -24.65 2.33 24.56
CA ARG A 331 -23.48 2.98 25.20
C ARG A 331 -22.18 2.21 25.06
N HIS A 332 -22.24 0.94 24.67
CA HIS A 332 -21.07 0.07 24.66
C HIS A 332 -20.74 -0.34 23.24
N PHE A 333 -19.48 -0.20 22.87
CA PHE A 333 -18.94 -0.68 21.60
C PHE A 333 -17.50 -1.11 21.78
N GLY A 334 -17.02 -1.86 20.80
CA GLY A 334 -15.63 -2.22 20.76
C GLY A 334 -15.30 -3.13 19.61
N VAL A 335 -14.14 -3.76 19.75
CA VAL A 335 -13.62 -4.71 18.79
C VAL A 335 -12.89 -5.81 19.55
N ILE A 336 -13.03 -7.04 19.08
CA ILE A 336 -12.18 -8.15 19.48
C ILE A 336 -11.49 -8.66 18.22
N SER A 337 -10.16 -8.64 18.22
CA SER A 337 -9.32 -9.15 17.14
C SER A 337 -8.42 -10.25 17.67
N VAL A 338 -8.43 -11.38 16.97
CA VAL A 338 -7.45 -12.46 17.12
C VAL A 338 -6.50 -12.36 15.93
N TYR A 339 -5.20 -12.29 16.24
CA TYR A 339 -4.13 -12.14 15.26
C TYR A 339 -3.07 -13.20 15.49
N LEU A 340 -2.79 -13.99 14.45
CA LEU A 340 -1.72 -14.97 14.45
C LEU A 340 -0.68 -14.59 13.39
N PRO A 341 0.50 -14.08 13.79
CA PRO A 341 1.55 -13.68 12.86
C PRO A 341 2.36 -14.88 12.35
N GLY A 342 2.95 -14.71 11.18
CA GLY A 342 4.00 -15.58 10.65
C GLY A 342 3.47 -16.82 9.93
N ASN A 343 4.41 -17.64 9.46
CA ASN A 343 4.10 -18.84 8.66
C ASN A 343 3.35 -19.89 9.47
N ALA A 344 3.51 -19.91 10.80
CA ALA A 344 2.76 -20.80 11.69
C ALA A 344 1.25 -20.61 11.57
N ALA A 345 0.78 -19.47 11.04
CA ALA A 345 -0.63 -19.27 10.71
C ALA A 345 -1.21 -20.30 9.73
N GLU A 346 -0.36 -20.99 8.97
CA GLU A 346 -0.74 -22.09 8.08
C GLU A 346 -1.31 -23.29 8.83
N ASP A 347 -0.90 -23.52 10.07
CA ASP A 347 -1.31 -24.68 10.88
C ASP A 347 -2.61 -24.41 11.68
N TYR A 348 -3.13 -23.19 11.65
CA TYR A 348 -4.28 -22.77 12.47
C TYR A 348 -5.49 -22.40 11.62
N PHE A 349 -6.61 -23.03 11.94
CA PHE A 349 -7.89 -22.80 11.28
C PHE A 349 -8.88 -22.20 12.26
N PHE A 350 -9.07 -20.88 12.17
CA PHE A 350 -10.15 -20.19 12.87
C PHE A 350 -10.86 -19.19 11.95
N THR A 351 -12.10 -18.88 12.33
CA THR A 351 -12.95 -17.88 11.67
C THR A 351 -13.33 -16.80 12.68
N SER A 352 -14.13 -15.84 12.25
CA SER A 352 -14.76 -14.85 13.13
C SER A 352 -15.65 -15.43 14.25
N ALA A 353 -15.91 -16.74 14.25
CA ALA A 353 -16.57 -17.41 15.38
C ALA A 353 -15.74 -17.34 16.67
N LEU A 354 -14.41 -17.26 16.59
CA LEU A 354 -13.53 -17.22 17.75
C LEU A 354 -13.67 -15.90 18.54
N PRO A 355 -13.55 -14.69 17.95
CA PRO A 355 -13.87 -13.43 18.62
C PRO A 355 -15.26 -13.40 19.26
N LEU A 356 -16.28 -13.94 18.57
CA LEU A 356 -17.63 -14.04 19.11
C LEU A 356 -17.70 -14.93 20.35
N GLN A 357 -16.98 -16.05 20.34
CA GLN A 357 -16.93 -16.96 21.48
C GLN A 357 -16.20 -16.35 22.67
N VAL A 358 -15.13 -15.59 22.43
CA VAL A 358 -14.43 -14.82 23.48
C VAL A 358 -15.39 -13.83 24.12
N LEU A 359 -16.12 -13.04 23.31
CA LEU A 359 -17.10 -12.08 23.81
C LEU A 359 -18.21 -12.74 24.63
N ASN A 360 -18.73 -13.88 24.16
CA ASN A 360 -19.70 -14.69 24.90
C ASN A 360 -19.15 -15.19 26.23
N GLY A 361 -17.91 -15.65 26.27
CA GLY A 361 -17.25 -16.08 27.52
C GLY A 361 -17.05 -14.93 28.50
N MET A 362 -16.93 -13.69 28.02
CA MET A 362 -16.87 -12.48 28.85
C MET A 362 -18.24 -12.01 29.36
N ALA A 363 -19.36 -12.64 28.96
CA ALA A 363 -20.69 -12.21 29.36
C ALA A 363 -20.87 -12.02 30.88
N PRO A 364 -20.40 -12.91 31.77
CA PRO A 364 -20.53 -12.70 33.22
C PRO A 364 -19.85 -11.42 33.73
N LEU A 365 -18.77 -10.98 33.06
CA LEU A 365 -18.05 -9.75 33.39
C LEU A 365 -18.73 -8.50 32.81
N LEU A 366 -19.36 -8.64 31.65
CA LEU A 366 -19.95 -7.52 30.91
C LEU A 366 -21.40 -7.23 31.33
N MET A 367 -22.20 -8.25 31.65
CA MET A 367 -23.62 -8.04 31.99
C MET A 367 -23.87 -7.02 33.12
N PRO A 368 -23.08 -6.97 34.21
CA PRO A 368 -23.29 -5.97 35.26
C PRO A 368 -23.13 -4.53 34.77
N VAL A 369 -22.26 -4.27 33.79
CA VAL A 369 -22.00 -2.93 33.25
C VAL A 369 -22.90 -2.56 32.07
N LEU A 370 -23.44 -3.57 31.37
CA LEU A 370 -24.37 -3.38 30.25
C LEU A 370 -25.77 -2.97 30.69
N LYS A 371 -26.14 -3.23 31.96
CA LYS A 371 -27.43 -2.79 32.51
C LYS A 371 -27.49 -1.26 32.58
N PRO A 372 -28.61 -0.63 32.20
CA PRO A 372 -28.80 0.80 32.38
C PRO A 372 -28.59 1.17 33.85
N GLN A 373 -27.55 1.96 34.16
CA GLN A 373 -27.44 2.56 35.48
C GLN A 373 -28.49 3.67 35.58
N ALA A 374 -29.41 3.54 36.54
CA ALA A 374 -30.40 4.57 36.82
C ALA A 374 -29.68 5.91 37.11
N GLY A 375 -29.91 6.93 36.29
CA GLY A 375 -29.48 8.31 36.56
C GLY A 375 -28.44 8.94 35.63
N CYS A 376 -27.97 8.27 34.57
CA CYS A 376 -27.21 8.95 33.51
C CYS A 376 -28.16 9.42 32.40
N PRO A 377 -28.40 10.74 32.22
CA PRO A 377 -29.22 11.23 31.12
C PRO A 377 -28.54 10.96 29.75
N LEU A 378 -29.39 10.76 28.74
CA LEU A 378 -29.06 10.55 27.32
C LEU A 378 -28.47 11.80 26.66
#